data_AF-A0A955YBN0-F1
#
_entry.id   AF-A0A955YBN0-F1
#
_cell.length_a   1.000
_cell.length_b   1.000
_cell.length_c   1.000
_cell.angle_alpha   90.00
_cell.angle_beta   90.00
_cell.angle_gamma   90.00
#
_symmetry.space_group_name_H-M   'P 1'
#
loop_
_entity.id
_entity.type
_entity.pdbx_description
1 polymer ?
#
loop_
_entity_poly.entity_id
_entity_poly.type
_entity_poly.pdbx_seq_one_letter_code
_entity_poly.pdbx_strand_id
1 'polypeptide(L)'
;PRRDGQGRARGMIRAVVLLLSFLALCACEKEADVVWRQFNSDADSVLIEVEPDETSGLAEVTLMSNLGITAVGTATVDPARGPVGTEHELVVLVDEEFADRVERASVSSVGARGEESYDLVGDNARAGVFALVLTSLGEADESRIDTWRIDLWEAADNPVAEGQ
;
A
#
# COMPACT_ATOMS: atom_id res chain seq x y z
N PRO A 1 79.85 7.39 4.37
CA PRO A 1 79.34 8.10 5.58
C PRO A 1 77.90 7.65 5.89
N ARG A 2 77.64 6.59 6.68
CA ARG A 2 77.72 6.44 8.15
C ARG A 2 76.93 7.50 8.95
N ARG A 3 75.74 7.08 9.43
CA ARG A 3 75.13 7.18 10.78
C ARG A 3 73.62 7.45 10.66
N ASP A 4 72.75 6.51 11.02
CA ASP A 4 72.38 5.99 12.37
C ASP A 4 71.18 6.75 12.95
N GLY A 5 70.22 6.00 13.51
CA GLY A 5 69.10 6.50 14.32
C GLY A 5 67.78 5.80 13.96
N GLN A 6 67.54 4.53 14.33
CA GLN A 6 67.27 4.00 15.66
C GLN A 6 66.08 4.66 16.36
N GLY A 7 64.95 3.93 16.42
CA GLY A 7 63.77 4.27 17.21
C GLY A 7 62.84 3.07 17.35
N ARG A 8 63.20 2.15 18.26
CA ARG A 8 62.35 1.04 18.74
C ARG A 8 61.17 1.62 19.52
N ALA A 9 59.96 1.12 19.27
CA ALA A 9 58.91 1.06 20.29
C ALA A 9 58.27 -0.34 20.27
N ARG A 10 58.49 -1.05 21.37
CA ARG A 10 57.85 -2.32 21.73
C ARG A 10 56.55 -1.99 22.47
N GLY A 11 55.48 -2.71 22.18
CA GLY A 11 54.26 -2.74 22.99
C GLY A 11 53.30 -3.76 22.39
N MET A 12 53.41 -5.04 22.75
CA MET A 12 52.64 -5.64 23.84
C MET A 12 51.13 -5.54 23.56
N ILE A 13 50.60 -6.47 22.77
CA ILE A 13 49.17 -6.81 22.77
C ILE A 13 49.09 -8.33 22.87
N ARG A 14 49.14 -8.83 24.12
CA ARG A 14 48.62 -10.14 24.49
C ARG A 14 47.25 -9.92 25.09
N ALA A 15 46.31 -10.77 24.70
CA ALA A 15 45.08 -11.11 25.40
C ALA A 15 43.94 -10.08 25.41
N VAL A 16 43.16 -10.02 24.32
CA VAL A 16 41.69 -9.84 24.40
C VAL A 16 41.05 -10.61 23.22
N VAL A 17 41.03 -11.94 23.30
CA VAL A 17 40.42 -12.84 22.28
C VAL A 17 39.10 -13.45 22.79
N LEU A 18 38.51 -12.90 23.86
CA LEU A 18 37.42 -13.59 24.58
C LEU A 18 36.21 -12.70 24.95
N LEU A 19 35.93 -11.65 24.18
CA LEU A 19 34.74 -10.81 24.42
C LEU A 19 34.07 -10.27 23.14
N LEU A 20 34.23 -10.96 22.01
CA LEU A 20 33.66 -10.55 20.71
C LEU A 20 32.91 -11.69 20.01
N SER A 21 32.46 -12.68 20.77
CA SER A 21 31.65 -13.81 20.26
C SER A 21 30.22 -13.84 20.81
N PHE A 22 29.83 -12.85 21.62
CA PHE A 22 28.50 -12.81 22.26
C PHE A 22 27.54 -11.76 21.68
N LEU A 23 27.99 -10.95 20.70
CA LEU A 23 27.19 -9.91 20.03
C LEU A 23 26.66 -10.34 18.64
N ALA A 24 26.62 -11.66 18.39
CA ALA A 24 26.06 -12.24 17.16
C ALA A 24 24.76 -13.00 17.42
N LEU A 25 24.13 -12.82 18.57
CA LEU A 25 22.70 -13.07 18.77
C LEU A 25 21.95 -11.77 18.47
N CYS A 26 22.12 -11.26 17.25
CA CYS A 26 21.10 -10.39 16.67
C CYS A 26 19.86 -11.28 16.52
N ALA A 27 18.99 -11.22 17.52
CA ALA A 27 17.63 -11.70 17.44
C ALA A 27 17.01 -11.03 16.20
N CYS A 28 17.03 -11.74 15.09
CA CYS A 28 16.18 -11.43 13.95
C CYS A 28 14.77 -11.80 14.42
N GLU A 29 14.15 -10.93 15.22
CA GLU A 29 12.71 -10.99 15.42
C GLU A 29 12.13 -10.86 14.01
N LYS A 30 11.62 -11.97 13.46
CA LYS A 30 10.80 -11.89 12.27
C LYS A 30 9.62 -11.04 12.68
N GLU A 31 9.54 -9.83 12.13
CA GLU A 31 8.32 -9.04 12.21
C GLU A 31 7.17 -9.99 11.85
N ALA A 32 6.23 -10.14 12.76
CA ALA A 32 5.10 -11.01 12.52
C ALA A 32 4.36 -10.45 11.30
N ASP A 33 4.17 -11.27 10.27
CA ASP A 33 3.44 -10.88 9.07
C ASP A 33 2.03 -10.45 9.48
N VAL A 34 1.66 -9.21 9.18
CA VAL A 34 0.31 -8.69 9.44
C VAL A 34 -0.66 -9.43 8.53
N VAL A 35 -1.64 -10.11 9.14
CA VAL A 35 -2.72 -10.76 8.41
C VAL A 35 -3.81 -9.71 8.16
N TRP A 36 -4.21 -9.53 6.91
CA TRP A 36 -5.22 -8.54 6.53
C TRP A 36 -6.58 -9.21 6.31
N ARG A 37 -7.65 -8.60 6.81
CA ARG A 37 -9.04 -9.01 6.54
C ARG A 37 -9.76 -7.91 5.77
N GLN A 38 -10.47 -8.29 4.71
CA GLN A 38 -11.29 -7.36 3.95
C GLN A 38 -12.47 -6.87 4.80
N PHE A 39 -12.65 -5.56 4.83
CA PHE A 39 -13.64 -4.86 5.65
C PHE A 39 -14.93 -4.57 4.87
N ASN A 40 -14.81 -4.26 3.58
CA ASN A 40 -15.94 -3.92 2.71
C ASN A 40 -16.41 -5.11 1.83
N SER A 41 -17.41 -4.89 1.00
CA SER A 41 -17.94 -5.87 0.03
C SER A 41 -16.99 -6.03 -1.15
N ASP A 42 -16.84 -7.27 -1.63
CA ASP A 42 -16.10 -7.61 -2.84
C ASP A 42 -16.78 -7.16 -4.15
N ALA A 43 -17.99 -6.62 -4.06
CA ALA A 43 -18.76 -6.07 -5.17
C ALA A 43 -18.55 -4.57 -5.39
N ASP A 44 -17.88 -3.87 -4.45
CA ASP A 44 -17.68 -2.43 -4.52
C ASP A 44 -16.68 -2.09 -5.63
N SER A 45 -17.15 -1.43 -6.68
CA SER A 45 -16.32 -1.07 -7.83
C SER A 45 -16.71 0.26 -8.44
N VAL A 46 -15.73 0.90 -9.07
CA VAL A 46 -15.89 2.13 -9.84
C VAL A 46 -15.54 1.87 -11.31
N LEU A 47 -16.17 2.62 -12.21
CA LEU A 47 -15.93 2.53 -13.65
C LEU A 47 -15.11 3.73 -14.10
N ILE A 48 -14.07 3.47 -14.90
CA ILE A 48 -13.30 4.48 -15.61
C ILE A 48 -13.51 4.28 -17.10
N GLU A 49 -13.96 5.32 -17.78
CA GLU A 49 -14.22 5.28 -19.22
C GLU A 49 -13.04 5.88 -19.98
N VAL A 50 -12.43 5.09 -20.86
CA VAL A 50 -11.40 5.58 -21.77
C VAL A 50 -12.07 5.88 -23.10
N GLU A 51 -12.04 7.14 -23.53
CA GLU A 51 -12.62 7.62 -24.78
C GLU A 51 -11.73 8.73 -25.38
N PRO A 52 -11.61 8.84 -26.72
CA PRO A 52 -10.65 9.75 -27.36
C PRO A 52 -10.98 11.26 -27.20
N ASP A 53 -12.21 11.60 -26.84
CA ASP A 53 -12.75 12.94 -27.13
C ASP A 53 -12.63 13.95 -25.97
N GLU A 54 -12.98 13.58 -24.74
CA GLU A 54 -13.01 14.54 -23.63
C GLU A 54 -12.78 13.91 -22.25
N THR A 55 -11.96 14.60 -21.45
CA THR A 55 -11.76 14.33 -20.02
C THR A 55 -12.90 14.94 -19.21
N SER A 56 -13.71 14.13 -18.54
CA SER A 56 -14.86 14.63 -17.77
C SER A 56 -15.39 13.63 -16.74
N GLY A 57 -16.33 14.10 -15.93
CA GLY A 57 -17.15 13.25 -15.07
C GLY A 57 -16.52 12.97 -13.70
N LEU A 58 -17.39 12.78 -12.72
CA LEU A 58 -17.07 12.25 -11.40
C LEU A 58 -17.82 10.92 -11.29
N ALA A 59 -17.10 9.86 -11.00
CA ALA A 59 -17.71 8.58 -10.62
C ALA A 59 -17.66 8.47 -9.10
N GLU A 60 -18.78 8.10 -8.50
CA GLU A 60 -18.92 7.93 -7.05
C GLU A 60 -19.58 6.58 -6.76
N VAL A 61 -19.03 5.85 -5.79
CA VAL A 61 -19.61 4.59 -5.29
C VAL A 61 -19.60 4.58 -3.78
N THR A 62 -20.74 4.19 -3.19
CA THR A 62 -20.83 3.90 -1.76
C THR A 62 -20.20 2.54 -1.49
N LEU A 63 -19.26 2.49 -0.56
CA LEU A 63 -18.62 1.26 -0.11
C LEU A 63 -19.48 0.63 0.97
N MET A 64 -19.82 -0.64 0.79
CA MET A 64 -20.65 -1.37 1.74
C MET A 64 -19.79 -2.28 2.61
N SER A 65 -20.19 -2.55 3.84
CA SER A 65 -19.54 -3.56 4.67
C SER A 65 -19.56 -4.93 3.97
N ASN A 66 -18.67 -5.84 4.37
CA ASN A 66 -18.64 -7.20 3.82
C ASN A 66 -19.98 -7.98 3.93
N LEU A 67 -20.90 -7.57 4.80
CA LEU A 67 -22.25 -8.12 4.91
C LEU A 67 -23.27 -7.41 4.00
N GLY A 68 -22.91 -6.29 3.37
CA GLY A 68 -23.76 -5.49 2.51
C GLY A 68 -24.84 -4.68 3.24
N ILE A 69 -24.72 -4.52 4.57
CA ILE A 69 -25.80 -3.96 5.40
C ILE A 69 -25.56 -2.48 5.73
N THR A 70 -24.29 -2.06 5.82
CA THR A 70 -23.90 -0.74 6.32
C THR A 70 -22.95 -0.09 5.33
N ALA A 71 -23.19 1.17 4.99
CA ALA A 71 -22.21 1.96 4.24
C ALA A 71 -21.02 2.24 5.16
N VAL A 72 -19.80 2.02 4.66
CA VAL A 72 -18.56 2.21 5.43
C VAL A 72 -17.70 3.37 4.91
N GLY A 73 -18.09 3.94 3.77
CA GLY A 73 -17.40 5.05 3.15
C GLY A 73 -17.85 5.27 1.72
N THR A 74 -17.11 6.12 1.02
CA THR A 74 -17.34 6.48 -0.38
C THR A 74 -16.01 6.46 -1.12
N ALA A 75 -16.03 5.97 -2.36
CA ALA A 75 -14.92 6.14 -3.29
C ALA A 75 -15.35 7.03 -4.45
N THR A 76 -14.46 7.94 -4.86
CA THR A 76 -14.65 8.88 -5.96
C THR A 76 -13.50 8.80 -6.94
N VAL A 77 -13.79 8.91 -8.24
CA VAL A 77 -12.77 9.06 -9.29
C VAL A 77 -13.04 10.32 -10.10
N ASP A 78 -12.05 11.20 -10.19
CA ASP A 78 -12.09 12.44 -10.97
C ASP A 78 -10.77 12.63 -11.75
N PRO A 79 -10.80 12.79 -13.08
CA PRO A 79 -11.95 12.58 -13.97
C PRO A 79 -12.29 11.09 -14.07
N ALA A 80 -13.56 10.74 -14.20
CA ALA A 80 -13.99 9.35 -14.43
C ALA A 80 -13.90 8.92 -15.91
N ARG A 81 -13.76 9.88 -16.82
CA ARG A 81 -13.63 9.66 -18.26
C ARG A 81 -12.46 10.45 -18.82
N GLY A 82 -11.73 9.89 -19.78
CA GLY A 82 -10.78 10.64 -20.60
C GLY A 82 -10.00 9.79 -21.60
N PRO A 83 -9.20 10.40 -22.49
CA PRO A 83 -8.37 9.65 -23.43
C PRO A 83 -7.24 8.88 -22.74
N VAL A 84 -6.60 7.98 -23.47
CA VAL A 84 -5.34 7.37 -23.02
C VAL A 84 -4.33 8.46 -22.62
N GLY A 85 -3.67 8.25 -21.49
CA GLY A 85 -2.78 9.22 -20.84
C GLY A 85 -3.46 10.08 -19.77
N THR A 86 -4.79 10.01 -19.63
CA THR A 86 -5.51 10.70 -18.54
C THR A 86 -5.07 10.15 -17.19
N GLU A 87 -4.77 11.05 -16.26
CA GLU A 87 -4.58 10.77 -14.84
C GLU A 87 -5.93 10.86 -14.13
N HIS A 88 -6.34 9.78 -13.49
CA HIS A 88 -7.58 9.63 -12.74
C HIS A 88 -7.24 9.63 -11.24
N GLU A 89 -7.73 10.60 -10.49
CA GLU A 89 -7.54 10.65 -9.05
C GLU A 89 -8.64 9.82 -8.37
N LEU A 90 -8.26 8.67 -7.81
CA LEU A 90 -9.12 7.84 -6.98
C LEU A 90 -8.92 8.28 -5.52
N VAL A 91 -10.00 8.71 -4.88
CA VAL A 91 -10.03 9.06 -3.45
C VAL A 91 -11.04 8.17 -2.74
N VAL A 92 -10.64 7.61 -1.62
CA VAL A 92 -11.48 6.83 -0.72
C VAL A 92 -11.61 7.58 0.60
N LEU A 93 -12.85 7.80 1.03
CA LEU A 93 -13.22 8.40 2.30
C LEU A 93 -13.96 7.34 3.12
N VAL A 94 -13.32 6.82 4.15
CA VAL A 94 -13.93 5.93 5.15
C VAL A 94 -14.69 6.78 6.14
N ASP A 95 -15.92 6.37 6.48
CA ASP A 95 -16.73 7.08 7.48
C ASP A 95 -16.03 7.11 8.84
N GLU A 96 -16.19 8.21 9.57
CA GLU A 96 -15.46 8.47 10.83
C GLU A 96 -15.64 7.35 11.87
N GLU A 97 -16.79 6.68 11.87
CA GLU A 97 -17.08 5.56 12.78
C GLU A 97 -16.30 4.26 12.48
N PHE A 98 -15.67 4.17 11.30
CA PHE A 98 -14.86 3.01 10.89
C PHE A 98 -13.40 3.37 10.58
N ALA A 99 -13.05 4.66 10.58
CA ALA A 99 -11.74 5.16 10.18
C ALA A 99 -10.59 4.66 11.08
N ASP A 100 -10.88 4.23 12.31
CA ASP A 100 -9.91 3.65 13.24
C ASP A 100 -9.66 2.14 13.01
N ARG A 101 -10.54 1.49 12.24
CA ARG A 101 -10.45 0.05 11.91
C ARG A 101 -9.83 -0.19 10.55
N VAL A 102 -10.05 0.69 9.59
CA VAL A 102 -9.50 0.59 8.25
C VAL A 102 -8.10 1.18 8.23
N GLU A 103 -7.10 0.32 8.08
CA GLU A 103 -5.68 0.71 8.11
C GLU A 103 -5.08 0.79 6.71
N ARG A 104 -5.69 0.12 5.74
CA ARG A 104 -5.21 0.05 4.36
C ARG A 104 -6.37 0.04 3.39
N ALA A 105 -6.16 0.65 2.22
CA ALA A 105 -7.05 0.54 1.07
C ALA A 105 -6.23 0.12 -0.16
N SER A 106 -6.82 -0.70 -1.02
CA SER A 106 -6.25 -1.07 -2.31
C SER A 106 -7.31 -1.01 -3.41
N VAL A 107 -6.85 -0.89 -4.65
CA VAL A 107 -7.70 -0.99 -5.84
C VAL A 107 -7.16 -2.08 -6.76
N SER A 108 -8.03 -2.88 -7.34
CA SER A 108 -7.67 -3.92 -8.30
C SER A 108 -8.48 -3.85 -9.59
N SER A 109 -7.82 -4.06 -10.74
CA SER A 109 -8.49 -4.06 -12.04
C SER A 109 -9.23 -5.38 -12.26
N VAL A 110 -10.50 -5.29 -12.66
CA VAL A 110 -11.32 -6.44 -13.03
C VAL A 110 -11.52 -6.42 -14.54
N GLY A 111 -10.96 -7.38 -15.27
CA GLY A 111 -11.17 -7.44 -16.72
C GLY A 111 -10.17 -8.26 -17.53
N ALA A 112 -10.22 -8.06 -18.85
CA ALA A 112 -9.54 -8.89 -19.84
C ALA A 112 -8.03 -8.64 -19.99
N ARG A 113 -7.50 -7.54 -19.43
CA ARG A 113 -6.09 -7.13 -19.60
C ARG A 113 -5.15 -7.64 -18.50
N GLY A 114 -5.66 -8.46 -17.60
CA GLY A 114 -4.94 -8.92 -16.42
C GLY A 114 -5.49 -8.28 -15.16
N GLU A 115 -5.10 -8.87 -14.02
CA GLU A 115 -5.41 -8.33 -12.70
C GLU A 115 -4.18 -7.57 -12.22
N GLU A 116 -4.31 -6.25 -12.12
CA GLU A 116 -3.36 -5.36 -11.48
C GLU A 116 -3.94 -4.94 -10.14
N SER A 117 -3.08 -4.71 -9.14
CA SER A 117 -3.49 -4.27 -7.81
C SER A 117 -2.52 -3.23 -7.29
N TYR A 118 -3.06 -2.17 -6.70
CA TYR A 118 -2.32 -1.03 -6.20
C TYR A 118 -2.82 -0.67 -4.81
N ASP A 119 -1.89 -0.37 -3.90
CA ASP A 119 -2.21 0.19 -2.60
C ASP A 119 -2.42 1.70 -2.71
N LEU A 120 -3.48 2.20 -2.06
CA LEU A 120 -3.71 3.63 -1.93
C LEU A 120 -2.86 4.19 -0.80
N VAL A 121 -2.45 5.45 -0.94
CA VAL A 121 -1.67 6.17 0.06
C VAL A 121 -2.62 6.82 1.07
N GLY A 122 -2.49 6.46 2.35
CA GLY A 122 -3.25 7.09 3.43
C GLY A 122 -2.78 8.52 3.72
N ASP A 123 -3.72 9.41 4.05
CA ASP A 123 -3.42 10.76 4.53
C ASP A 123 -3.11 10.74 6.03
N ASN A 124 -1.83 10.96 6.37
CA ASN A 124 -1.37 11.02 7.76
C ASN A 124 -2.01 12.15 8.58
N ALA A 125 -2.57 13.18 7.92
CA ALA A 125 -3.28 14.27 8.58
C ALA A 125 -4.76 13.97 8.83
N ARG A 126 -5.32 12.95 8.16
CA ARG A 126 -6.74 12.60 8.24
C ARG A 126 -6.95 11.09 8.12
N ALA A 127 -7.21 10.46 9.27
CA ALA A 127 -7.59 9.05 9.32
C ALA A 127 -8.79 8.77 8.41
N GLY A 128 -8.77 7.60 7.75
CA GLY A 128 -9.83 7.17 6.84
C GLY A 128 -9.78 7.79 5.44
N VAL A 129 -8.76 8.61 5.10
CA VAL A 129 -8.60 9.13 3.73
C VAL A 129 -7.45 8.45 3.02
N PHE A 130 -7.71 7.91 1.84
CA PHE A 130 -6.73 7.24 1.01
C PHE A 130 -6.85 7.74 -0.44
N ALA A 131 -5.72 7.87 -1.14
CA ALA A 131 -5.72 8.33 -2.52
C ALA A 131 -4.68 7.61 -3.40
N LEU A 132 -4.97 7.53 -4.70
CA LEU A 132 -4.06 7.04 -5.73
C LEU A 132 -4.37 7.74 -7.06
N VAL A 133 -3.33 8.00 -7.86
CA VAL A 133 -3.50 8.45 -9.25
C VAL A 133 -3.26 7.27 -10.18
N LEU A 134 -4.25 6.98 -11.03
CA LEU A 134 -4.19 5.94 -12.07
C LEU A 134 -4.03 6.60 -13.43
N THR A 135 -3.12 6.11 -14.27
CA THR A 135 -2.97 6.62 -15.65
C THR A 135 -3.57 5.64 -16.65
N SER A 136 -4.48 6.10 -17.50
CA SER A 136 -5.02 5.28 -18.58
C SER A 136 -3.95 4.94 -19.61
N LEU A 137 -3.73 3.64 -19.87
CA LEU A 137 -2.74 3.14 -20.85
C LEU A 137 -3.43 2.38 -21.99
N GLY A 138 -3.01 2.61 -23.22
CA GLY A 138 -3.66 2.01 -24.38
C GLY A 138 -3.24 2.62 -25.72
N GLU A 139 -4.07 2.41 -26.74
CA GLU A 139 -3.93 3.06 -28.04
C GLU A 139 -4.70 4.39 -28.06
N ALA A 140 -4.22 5.37 -28.83
CA ALA A 140 -4.76 6.75 -28.79
C ALA A 140 -6.27 6.85 -29.12
N ASP A 141 -6.77 5.98 -30.00
CA ASP A 141 -8.17 5.96 -30.45
C ASP A 141 -8.98 4.82 -29.78
N GLU A 142 -8.46 4.24 -28.69
CA GLU A 142 -9.13 3.17 -27.96
C GLU A 142 -10.36 3.71 -27.20
N SER A 143 -11.45 2.94 -27.24
CA SER A 143 -12.63 3.15 -26.39
C SER A 143 -12.89 1.91 -25.54
N ARG A 144 -12.95 2.09 -24.22
CA ARG A 144 -13.20 1.00 -23.28
C ARG A 144 -13.75 1.50 -21.94
N ILE A 145 -14.23 0.55 -21.14
CA ILE A 145 -14.64 0.76 -19.76
C ILE A 145 -13.81 -0.17 -18.88
N ASP A 146 -13.07 0.41 -17.94
CA ASP A 146 -12.31 -0.31 -16.94
C ASP A 146 -13.10 -0.39 -15.63
N THR A 147 -13.24 -1.59 -15.08
CA THR A 147 -13.81 -1.80 -13.75
C THR A 147 -12.70 -1.94 -12.73
N TRP A 148 -12.75 -1.11 -11.69
CA TRP A 148 -11.79 -1.11 -10.59
C TRP A 148 -12.50 -1.48 -9.30
N ARG A 149 -12.17 -2.63 -8.72
CA ARG A 149 -12.67 -3.05 -7.40
C ARG A 149 -11.89 -2.34 -6.30
N ILE A 150 -12.59 -1.88 -5.28
CA ILE A 150 -12.01 -1.19 -4.12
C ILE A 150 -12.09 -2.14 -2.93
N ASP A 151 -10.96 -2.35 -2.27
CA ASP A 151 -10.84 -3.22 -1.11
C ASP A 151 -10.31 -2.41 0.09
N LEU A 152 -11.07 -2.40 1.18
CA LEU A 152 -10.68 -1.84 2.48
C LEU A 152 -10.19 -2.97 3.38
N TRP A 153 -9.12 -2.75 4.13
CA TRP A 153 -8.48 -3.77 4.96
C TRP A 153 -8.36 -3.31 6.40
N GLU A 154 -8.69 -4.23 7.31
CA GLU A 154 -8.39 -4.13 8.74
C GLU A 154 -7.33 -5.18 9.10
N ALA A 155 -6.44 -4.86 10.04
CA ALA A 155 -5.53 -5.85 10.58
C ALA A 155 -6.35 -6.92 11.32
N ALA A 156 -6.17 -8.18 10.94
CA ALA A 156 -6.72 -9.27 11.72
C ALA A 156 -5.94 -9.35 13.03
N ASP A 157 -6.66 -9.45 14.16
CA ASP A 157 -6.07 -9.82 15.43
C ASP A 157 -5.23 -11.07 15.18
N ASN A 158 -3.91 -10.95 15.30
CA ASN A 158 -3.02 -12.09 15.18
C ASN A 158 -3.51 -13.09 16.22
N PRO A 159 -4.00 -14.29 15.83
CA PRO A 159 -4.47 -15.25 16.81
C PRO A 159 -3.25 -15.58 17.64
N VAL A 160 -3.16 -14.97 18.83
CA VAL A 160 -2.11 -15.24 19.81
C VAL A 160 -2.03 -16.75 19.85
N ALA A 161 -0.85 -17.31 19.54
CA ALA A 161 -0.64 -18.74 19.51
C ALA A 161 -1.05 -19.31 20.87
N GLU A 162 -2.30 -19.75 20.99
CA GLU A 162 -2.82 -20.36 22.19
C GLU A 162 -2.19 -21.75 22.27
N GLY A 163 -1.04 -21.81 22.93
CA GLY A 163 -0.40 -23.04 23.41
C GLY A 163 0.60 -23.70 22.46
N GLN A 164 1.89 -23.42 22.68
CA GLN A 164 2.95 -24.41 22.56
C GLN A 164 3.75 -24.45 23.86
#